data_AF-A0A849H1X3-F1
#
_entry.id   AF-A0A849H1X3-F1
#
_cell.length_a   1.000
_cell.length_b   1.000
_cell.length_c   1.000
_cell.angle_alpha   90.00
_cell.angle_beta   90.00
_cell.angle_gamma   90.00
#
_symmetry.space_group_name_H-M   'P 1'
#
loop_
_entity.id
_entity.type
_entity.pdbx_description
1 polymer ?
#
loop_
_entity_poly.entity_id
_entity_poly.type
_entity_poly.pdbx_seq_one_letter_code
_entity_poly.pdbx_strand_id
1 'polypeptide(L)'
;RRRLSHAALSHVEIERKPSKIVVTLHTARPGVVIGKRGAEVDKLRDELAVLTKSEVSVNVEEIKRPEIDARLVAENVAHQIRQRISFRRAMKRAVQSAIRTGAEGIKIQCAGRLGGAEIARTEGYNEGRVPLHTLRADIDYASLPAITTYGTVGVKCWIFKGEVVEDRSGRTYSAGGAK
;
A
#
# COMPACT_ATOMS: atom_id res chain seq x y z
N ARG A 1 0.98 -5.00 -10.89
CA ARG A 1 -0.10 -4.80 -9.88
C ARG A 1 -1.43 -5.47 -10.25
N ARG A 2 -2.01 -5.29 -11.47
CA ARG A 2 -3.29 -5.97 -11.84
C ARG A 2 -3.24 -7.50 -11.72
N ARG A 3 -2.15 -8.12 -12.20
CA ARG A 3 -1.93 -9.58 -12.11
C ARG A 3 -1.87 -10.11 -10.68
N LEU A 4 -1.27 -9.33 -9.77
CA LEU A 4 -1.04 -9.70 -8.37
C LEU A 4 -2.06 -9.05 -7.43
N SER A 5 -3.29 -8.82 -7.89
CA SER A 5 -4.36 -8.21 -7.07
C SER A 5 -4.68 -9.02 -5.82
N HIS A 6 -4.46 -10.34 -5.84
CA HIS A 6 -4.71 -11.21 -4.70
C HIS A 6 -3.55 -11.26 -3.70
N ALA A 7 -2.37 -10.75 -4.08
CA ALA A 7 -1.18 -10.77 -3.25
C ALA A 7 -1.14 -9.67 -2.19
N ALA A 8 -2.00 -8.64 -2.27
CA ALA A 8 -1.97 -7.48 -1.37
C ALA A 8 -0.58 -6.80 -1.41
N LEU A 9 -0.25 -6.21 -2.55
CA LEU A 9 1.01 -5.49 -2.79
C LEU A 9 0.93 -4.06 -2.25
N SER A 10 1.85 -3.71 -1.35
CA SER A 10 1.99 -2.35 -0.85
C SER A 10 2.73 -1.48 -1.87
N HIS A 11 4.03 -1.69 -2.01
CA HIS A 11 4.91 -0.93 -2.89
C HIS A 11 5.83 -1.86 -3.67
N VAL A 12 6.35 -1.32 -4.77
CA VAL A 12 7.25 -2.01 -5.69
C VAL A 12 8.47 -1.13 -5.81
N GLU A 13 9.60 -1.61 -5.32
CA GLU A 13 10.88 -0.95 -5.45
C GLU A 13 11.58 -1.50 -6.70
N ILE A 14 12.15 -0.60 -7.50
CA ILE A 14 12.83 -0.97 -8.74
C ILE A 14 14.21 -0.33 -8.68
N GLU A 15 15.22 -1.16 -8.42
CA GLU A 15 16.61 -0.77 -8.51
C GLU A 15 17.14 -1.11 -9.91
N ARG A 16 17.73 -0.13 -10.58
CA ARG A 16 18.38 -0.34 -11.88
C ARG A 16 19.90 -0.31 -11.68
N LYS A 17 20.53 -1.48 -11.83
CA LYS A 17 21.99 -1.61 -11.92
C LYS A 17 22.40 -1.63 -13.40
N PRO A 18 23.66 -1.33 -13.76
CA PRO A 18 24.08 -1.23 -15.16
C PRO A 18 23.78 -2.47 -16.02
N SER A 19 23.83 -3.67 -15.43
CA SER A 19 23.60 -4.94 -16.12
C SER A 19 22.31 -5.67 -15.73
N LYS A 20 21.67 -5.29 -14.60
CA LYS A 20 20.55 -6.04 -14.03
C LYS A 20 19.52 -5.10 -13.40
N ILE A 21 18.26 -5.41 -13.60
CA ILE A 21 17.15 -4.73 -12.91
C ILE A 21 16.72 -5.61 -11.74
N VAL A 22 16.69 -5.06 -10.53
CA VAL A 22 16.20 -5.74 -9.33
C VAL A 22 14.85 -5.14 -8.95
N VAL A 23 13.81 -5.97 -8.96
CA VAL A 23 12.45 -5.57 -8.59
C VAL A 23 12.12 -6.20 -7.26
N THR A 24 11.99 -5.40 -6.21
CA THR A 24 11.60 -5.85 -4.87
C THR A 24 10.12 -5.59 -4.65
N LEU A 25 9.36 -6.65 -4.40
CA LEU A 25 7.93 -6.64 -4.19
C LEU A 25 7.63 -6.75 -2.69
N HIS A 26 7.10 -5.68 -2.10
CA HIS A 26 6.66 -5.70 -0.70
C HIS A 26 5.20 -6.12 -0.63
N THR A 27 4.95 -7.25 0.03
CA THR A 27 3.65 -7.93 0.03
C THR A 27 3.26 -8.42 1.41
N ALA A 28 1.96 -8.39 1.71
CA ALA A 28 1.43 -9.04 2.92
C ALA A 28 1.22 -10.54 2.76
N ARG A 29 1.24 -11.06 1.52
CA ARG A 29 1.04 -12.48 1.21
C ARG A 29 2.11 -12.97 0.23
N PRO A 30 3.33 -13.26 0.69
CA PRO A 30 4.42 -13.71 -0.18
C PRO A 30 4.09 -15.03 -0.90
N GLY A 31 3.37 -15.94 -0.25
CA GLY A 31 2.99 -17.23 -0.85
C GLY A 31 2.16 -17.10 -2.13
N VAL A 32 1.34 -16.05 -2.26
CA VAL A 32 0.56 -15.80 -3.48
C VAL A 32 1.44 -15.28 -4.62
N VAL A 33 2.49 -14.52 -4.30
CA VAL A 33 3.45 -14.00 -5.29
C VAL A 33 4.38 -15.10 -5.79
N ILE A 34 4.85 -15.98 -4.89
CA ILE A 34 5.74 -17.10 -5.22
C ILE A 34 5.00 -18.16 -6.05
N GLY A 35 3.74 -18.46 -5.69
CA GLY A 35 2.93 -19.48 -6.35
C GLY A 35 3.40 -20.91 -6.03
N LYS A 36 2.83 -21.90 -6.73
CA LYS A 36 3.19 -23.31 -6.55
C LYS A 36 4.59 -23.57 -7.10
N ARG A 37 5.55 -23.96 -6.23
CA ARG A 37 6.95 -24.27 -6.59
C ARG A 37 7.70 -23.12 -7.30
N GLY A 38 7.35 -21.86 -7.02
CA GLY A 38 8.03 -20.69 -7.63
C GLY A 38 7.56 -20.32 -9.03
N ALA A 39 6.63 -21.08 -9.62
CA ALA A 39 6.23 -20.92 -11.02
C ALA A 39 5.66 -19.54 -11.37
N GLU A 40 5.09 -18.81 -10.40
CA GLU A 40 4.52 -17.48 -10.68
C GLU A 40 5.61 -16.40 -10.74
N VAL A 41 6.67 -16.54 -9.94
CA VAL A 41 7.83 -15.63 -9.96
C VAL A 41 8.64 -15.81 -11.22
N ASP A 42 8.86 -17.06 -11.66
CA ASP A 42 9.59 -17.34 -12.89
C ASP A 42 8.89 -16.74 -14.11
N LYS A 43 7.57 -16.93 -14.23
CA LYS A 43 6.77 -16.30 -15.29
C LYS A 43 6.85 -14.77 -15.24
N LEU A 44 6.83 -14.19 -14.04
CA LEU A 44 6.89 -12.74 -13.88
C LEU A 44 8.28 -12.20 -14.25
N ARG A 45 9.34 -12.96 -13.95
CA ARG A 45 10.71 -12.65 -14.38
C ARG A 45 10.83 -12.69 -15.91
N ASP A 46 10.31 -13.72 -16.56
CA ASP A 46 10.38 -13.88 -18.02
C ASP A 46 9.62 -12.76 -18.75
N GLU A 47 8.41 -12.42 -18.29
CA GLU A 47 7.64 -11.32 -18.86
C GLU A 47 8.32 -9.96 -18.69
N LEU A 48 8.91 -9.72 -17.51
CA LEU A 48 9.66 -8.50 -17.26
C LEU A 48 10.95 -8.44 -18.10
N ALA A 49 11.61 -9.57 -18.33
CA ALA A 49 12.78 -9.65 -19.19
C ALA A 49 12.44 -9.30 -20.65
N VAL A 50 11.32 -9.79 -21.17
CA VAL A 50 10.83 -9.43 -22.51
C VAL A 50 10.54 -7.93 -22.63
N LEU A 51 9.92 -7.34 -21.61
CA LEU A 51 9.58 -5.90 -21.62
C LEU A 51 10.80 -4.99 -21.47
N THR A 52 11.77 -5.37 -20.65
CA THR A 52 12.93 -4.53 -20.32
C THR A 52 14.16 -4.80 -21.18
N LYS A 53 14.18 -5.92 -21.93
CA LYS A 53 15.33 -6.38 -22.73
C LYS A 53 16.63 -6.47 -21.91
N SER A 54 16.50 -6.68 -20.60
CA SER A 54 17.59 -6.73 -19.63
C SER A 54 17.37 -7.90 -18.68
N GLU A 55 18.42 -8.34 -17.99
CA GLU A 55 18.25 -9.37 -16.97
C GLU A 55 17.50 -8.81 -15.76
N VAL A 56 16.40 -9.46 -15.37
CA VAL A 56 15.57 -9.05 -14.22
C VAL A 56 15.73 -10.05 -13.08
N SER A 57 15.92 -9.54 -11.86
CA SER A 57 15.79 -10.27 -10.59
C SER A 57 14.50 -9.83 -9.91
N VAL A 58 13.68 -10.77 -9.45
CA VAL A 58 12.48 -10.46 -8.67
C VAL A 58 12.70 -10.92 -7.24
N ASN A 59 12.69 -9.98 -6.30
CA ASN A 59 12.76 -10.23 -4.87
C ASN A 59 11.38 -10.03 -4.26
N VAL A 60 11.02 -10.84 -3.26
CA VAL A 60 9.74 -10.73 -2.56
C VAL A 60 10.04 -10.53 -1.08
N GLU A 61 9.60 -9.41 -0.54
CA GLU A 61 9.74 -9.05 0.86
C GLU A 61 8.39 -9.04 1.56
N GLU A 62 8.36 -9.64 2.75
CA GLU A 62 7.14 -9.76 3.55
C GLU A 62 6.94 -8.52 4.44
N ILE A 63 5.72 -7.98 4.41
CA ILE A 63 5.29 -6.92 5.31
C ILE A 63 4.79 -7.56 6.61
N LYS A 64 5.59 -7.45 7.67
CA LYS A 64 5.27 -8.02 8.99
C LYS A 64 3.96 -7.51 9.59
N ARG A 65 3.60 -6.25 9.34
CA ARG A 65 2.42 -5.58 9.93
C ARG A 65 1.58 -4.90 8.84
N PRO A 66 0.66 -5.62 8.17
CA PRO A 66 -0.11 -5.06 7.06
C PRO A 66 -1.13 -4.01 7.49
N GLU A 67 -1.58 -4.03 8.75
CA GLU A 67 -2.57 -3.09 9.30
C GLU A 67 -2.00 -1.68 9.55
N ILE A 68 -0.67 -1.52 9.49
CA ILE A 68 0.02 -0.21 9.62
C ILE A 68 0.37 0.37 8.24
N ASP A 69 0.17 -0.39 7.17
CA ASP A 69 0.43 0.06 5.81
C ASP A 69 -0.80 0.73 5.21
N ALA A 70 -0.68 2.02 4.84
CA ALA A 70 -1.83 2.79 4.40
C ALA A 70 -2.44 2.23 3.10
N ARG A 71 -1.60 1.66 2.21
CA ARG A 71 -2.04 1.06 0.94
C ARG A 71 -2.89 -0.17 1.19
N LEU A 72 -2.42 -1.07 2.06
CA LEU A 72 -3.09 -2.33 2.36
C LEU A 72 -4.40 -2.10 3.11
N VAL A 73 -4.41 -1.15 4.06
CA VAL A 73 -5.62 -0.76 4.78
C VAL A 73 -6.65 -0.16 3.81
N ALA A 74 -6.24 0.75 2.93
CA ALA A 74 -7.13 1.33 1.93
C ALA A 74 -7.65 0.28 0.92
N GLU A 75 -6.81 -0.68 0.51
CA GLU A 75 -7.21 -1.80 -0.35
C GLU A 75 -8.24 -2.72 0.32
N ASN A 76 -8.05 -3.02 1.60
CA ASN A 76 -9.00 -3.82 2.39
C ASN A 76 -10.37 -3.11 2.49
N VAL A 77 -10.38 -1.81 2.84
CA VAL A 77 -11.63 -1.02 2.88
C VAL A 77 -12.29 -0.96 1.50
N ALA A 78 -11.53 -0.72 0.44
CA ALA A 78 -12.04 -0.71 -0.93
C ALA A 78 -12.58 -2.08 -1.36
N HIS A 79 -11.99 -3.18 -0.90
CA HIS A 79 -12.49 -4.53 -1.15
C HIS A 79 -13.81 -4.79 -0.43
N GLN A 80 -13.93 -4.39 0.84
CA GLN A 80 -15.17 -4.54 1.61
C GLN A 80 -16.32 -3.72 1.02
N ILE A 81 -16.05 -2.50 0.56
CA ILE A 81 -17.05 -1.65 -0.12
C ILE A 81 -17.51 -2.31 -1.43
N ARG A 82 -16.59 -2.93 -2.19
CA ARG A 82 -16.93 -3.71 -3.41
C ARG A 82 -17.83 -4.91 -3.11
N GLN A 83 -17.65 -5.55 -1.96
CA GLN A 83 -18.50 -6.64 -1.47
C GLN A 83 -19.85 -6.17 -0.89
N ARG A 84 -20.22 -4.89 -1.05
CA ARG A 84 -21.46 -4.30 -0.53
C ARG A 84 -21.57 -4.33 1.00
N ILE A 85 -20.45 -4.41 1.71
CA ILE A 85 -20.43 -4.22 3.16
C ILE A 85 -20.68 -2.75 3.47
N SER A 86 -21.38 -2.47 4.58
CA SER A 86 -21.58 -1.10 5.07
C SER A 86 -20.24 -0.36 5.21
N PHE A 87 -20.11 0.76 4.51
CA PHE A 87 -18.89 1.57 4.49
C PHE A 87 -18.49 2.06 5.89
N ARG A 88 -19.46 2.36 6.77
CA ARG A 88 -19.19 2.72 8.18
C ARG A 88 -18.55 1.58 8.94
N ARG A 89 -19.08 0.36 8.78
CA ARG A 89 -18.55 -0.85 9.42
C ARG A 89 -17.14 -1.14 8.92
N ALA A 90 -16.92 -1.05 7.61
CA ALA A 90 -15.62 -1.27 7.00
C ALA A 90 -14.57 -0.29 7.52
N MET A 91 -14.89 1.01 7.54
CA MET A 91 -13.99 2.04 8.06
C MET A 91 -13.70 1.87 9.56
N LYS A 92 -14.75 1.69 10.39
CA LYS A 92 -14.57 1.53 11.84
C LYS A 92 -13.72 0.31 12.19
N ARG A 93 -13.92 -0.81 11.48
CA ARG A 93 -13.10 -2.02 11.66
C ARG A 93 -11.65 -1.77 11.29
N ALA A 94 -11.39 -1.09 10.17
CA ALA A 94 -10.04 -0.77 9.72
C ALA A 94 -9.30 0.14 10.71
N VAL A 95 -9.97 1.19 11.20
CA VAL A 95 -9.44 2.11 12.22
C VAL A 95 -9.05 1.36 13.50
N GLN A 96 -9.97 0.53 14.03
CA GLN A 96 -9.72 -0.25 15.25
C GLN A 96 -8.58 -1.26 15.09
N SER A 97 -8.45 -1.84 13.89
CA SER A 97 -7.38 -2.78 13.57
C SER A 97 -6.01 -2.11 13.58
N ALA A 98 -5.90 -0.95 12.92
CA ALA A 98 -4.65 -0.18 12.85
C ALA A 98 -4.17 0.30 14.23
N ILE A 99 -5.09 0.86 15.05
CA ILE A 99 -4.77 1.30 16.42
C ILE A 99 -4.32 0.11 17.29
N ARG A 100 -5.00 -1.04 17.19
CA ARG A 100 -4.62 -2.26 17.92
C ARG A 100 -3.23 -2.76 17.55
N THR A 101 -2.83 -2.64 16.30
CA THR A 101 -1.49 -3.05 15.83
C THR A 101 -0.39 -2.04 16.20
N GLY A 102 -0.76 -0.87 16.76
CA GLY A 102 0.17 0.12 17.30
C GLY A 102 0.40 1.34 16.41
N ALA A 103 -0.55 1.70 15.54
CA ALA A 103 -0.53 3.01 14.89
C ALA A 103 -0.81 4.13 15.91
N GLU A 104 -0.03 5.21 15.90
CA GLU A 104 -0.22 6.37 16.78
C GLU A 104 -1.45 7.22 16.37
N GLY A 105 -1.82 7.13 15.10
CA GLY A 105 -3.09 7.63 14.62
C GLY A 105 -3.40 7.18 13.21
N ILE A 106 -4.69 7.22 12.89
CA ILE A 106 -5.22 6.86 11.59
C ILE A 106 -6.35 7.81 11.20
N LYS A 107 -6.36 8.21 9.94
CA LYS A 107 -7.47 8.93 9.32
C LYS A 107 -7.87 8.16 8.06
N ILE A 108 -9.14 7.81 7.94
CA ILE A 108 -9.71 7.21 6.73
C ILE A 108 -10.83 8.11 6.24
N GLN A 109 -10.87 8.38 4.94
CA GLN A 109 -11.90 9.17 4.29
C GLN A 109 -12.40 8.45 3.05
N CYS A 110 -13.71 8.24 2.96
CA CYS A 110 -14.37 7.70 1.79
C CYS A 110 -15.22 8.79 1.14
N ALA A 111 -15.09 8.97 -0.17
CA ALA A 111 -15.85 9.95 -0.95
C ALA A 111 -16.50 9.29 -2.17
N GLY A 112 -17.77 9.58 -2.42
CA GLY A 112 -18.51 9.08 -3.59
C GLY A 112 -19.95 8.73 -3.26
N ARG A 113 -20.57 7.87 -4.07
CA ARG A 113 -21.95 7.39 -3.88
C ARG A 113 -22.01 6.33 -2.78
N LEU A 114 -21.78 6.74 -1.54
CA LEU A 114 -21.69 5.86 -0.38
C LEU A 114 -23.00 5.11 -0.15
N GLY A 115 -22.94 3.77 -0.19
CA GLY A 115 -24.11 2.91 -0.03
C GLY A 115 -25.06 2.90 -1.23
N GLY A 116 -24.67 3.47 -2.38
CA GLY A 116 -25.53 3.55 -3.56
C GLY A 116 -26.48 4.75 -3.57
N ALA A 117 -26.31 5.70 -2.65
CA ALA A 117 -27.04 6.96 -2.67
C ALA A 117 -26.84 7.71 -4.01
N GLU A 118 -27.86 8.45 -4.43
CA GLU A 118 -27.82 9.23 -5.67
C GLU A 118 -26.80 10.38 -5.59
N ILE A 119 -26.82 11.12 -4.46
CA ILE A 119 -25.90 12.21 -4.20
C ILE A 119 -24.63 11.69 -3.53
N ALA A 120 -23.48 12.09 -4.08
CA ALA A 120 -22.17 11.74 -3.52
C ALA A 120 -21.95 12.44 -2.17
N ARG A 121 -21.39 11.70 -1.21
CA ARG A 121 -21.04 12.19 0.12
C ARG A 121 -19.60 11.87 0.45
N THR A 122 -19.04 12.63 1.39
CA THR A 122 -17.73 12.38 1.95
C THR A 122 -17.90 12.08 3.44
N GLU A 123 -17.42 10.93 3.87
CA GLU A 123 -17.48 10.50 5.27
C GLU A 123 -16.08 10.05 5.68
N GLY A 124 -15.68 10.42 6.90
CA GLY A 124 -14.35 10.10 7.40
C GLY A 124 -14.37 9.76 8.88
N TYR A 125 -13.42 8.92 9.28
CA TYR A 125 -13.16 8.55 10.66
C TYR A 125 -11.70 8.81 10.97
N ASN A 126 -11.45 9.39 12.12
CA ASN A 126 -10.12 9.69 12.64
C ASN A 126 -10.01 9.16 14.08
N GLU A 127 -8.89 8.56 14.40
CA GLU A 127 -8.56 8.09 15.75
C GLU A 127 -7.06 8.31 16.00
N GLY A 128 -6.71 8.75 17.21
CA GLY A 128 -5.33 9.11 17.55
C GLY A 128 -4.86 10.43 16.92
N ARG A 129 -3.53 10.60 16.82
CA ARG A 129 -2.91 11.84 16.32
C ARG A 129 -2.51 11.69 14.85
N VAL A 130 -2.89 12.65 14.00
CA VAL A 130 -2.46 12.70 12.60
C VAL A 130 -2.02 14.13 12.23
N PRO A 131 -0.78 14.52 12.59
CA PRO A 131 -0.31 15.90 12.39
C PRO A 131 0.15 16.14 10.94
N LEU A 132 -0.78 16.52 10.06
CA LEU A 132 -0.52 16.70 8.61
C LEU A 132 0.40 17.88 8.27
N HIS A 133 0.55 18.85 9.17
CA HIS A 133 1.42 20.02 8.97
C HIS A 133 2.86 19.81 9.46
N THR A 134 3.11 18.72 10.19
CA THR A 134 4.40 18.45 10.82
C THR A 134 5.27 17.61 9.89
N LEU A 135 6.27 18.22 9.25
CA LEU A 135 7.14 17.53 8.29
C LEU A 135 8.00 16.40 8.88
N ARG A 136 8.24 16.42 10.20
CA ARG A 136 8.94 15.34 10.92
C ARG A 136 8.06 14.12 11.22
N ALA A 137 6.75 14.22 10.99
CA ALA A 137 5.83 13.12 11.22
C ALA A 137 5.97 12.07 10.11
N ASP A 138 6.20 10.81 10.47
CA ASP A 138 6.14 9.71 9.50
C ASP A 138 4.67 9.34 9.25
N ILE A 139 4.16 9.86 8.14
CA ILE A 139 2.77 9.68 7.71
C ILE A 139 2.77 8.92 6.40
N ASP A 140 2.24 7.71 6.45
CA ASP A 140 1.99 6.90 5.28
C ASP A 140 0.61 7.26 4.70
N TYR A 141 0.55 7.45 3.39
CA TYR A 141 -0.65 7.87 2.67
C TYR A 141 -0.92 6.98 1.47
N ALA A 142 -2.18 6.57 1.35
CA ALA A 142 -2.65 5.90 0.16
C ALA A 142 -4.03 6.38 -0.26
N SER A 143 -4.23 6.42 -1.58
CA SER A 143 -5.54 6.59 -2.18
C SER A 143 -5.80 5.47 -3.17
N LEU A 144 -6.97 4.83 -3.03
CA LEU A 144 -7.43 3.78 -3.91
C LEU A 144 -8.91 3.99 -4.29
N PRO A 145 -9.28 3.81 -5.57
CA PRO A 145 -10.67 3.76 -5.99
C PRO A 145 -11.27 2.37 -5.73
N ALA A 146 -12.47 2.34 -5.16
CA ALA A 146 -13.35 1.18 -5.10
C ALA A 146 -14.37 1.27 -6.24
N ILE A 147 -14.27 0.36 -7.21
CA ILE A 147 -15.19 0.29 -8.35
C ILE A 147 -16.44 -0.49 -7.92
N THR A 148 -17.57 0.20 -7.78
CA THR A 148 -18.86 -0.39 -7.41
C THR A 148 -19.85 -0.35 -8.57
N THR A 149 -20.99 -1.03 -8.45
CA THR A 149 -22.04 -1.02 -9.49
C THR A 149 -22.64 0.36 -9.73
N TYR A 150 -22.61 1.23 -8.72
CA TYR A 150 -23.22 2.57 -8.78
C TYR A 150 -22.21 3.67 -9.16
N GLY A 151 -20.95 3.30 -9.40
CA GLY A 151 -19.86 4.22 -9.72
C GLY A 151 -18.61 3.97 -8.87
N THR A 152 -17.76 4.98 -8.76
CA THR A 152 -16.48 4.89 -8.07
C THR A 152 -16.54 5.56 -6.71
N VAL A 153 -16.07 4.87 -5.66
CA VAL A 153 -15.88 5.43 -4.32
C VAL A 153 -14.39 5.57 -4.07
N GLY A 154 -13.91 6.79 -3.82
CA GLY A 154 -12.51 7.03 -3.47
C GLY A 154 -12.28 6.75 -1.98
N VAL A 155 -11.30 5.91 -1.66
CA VAL A 155 -10.83 5.66 -0.29
C VAL A 155 -9.46 6.33 -0.14
N LYS A 156 -9.31 7.17 0.88
CA LYS A 156 -8.06 7.80 1.29
C LYS A 156 -7.73 7.36 2.71
N CYS A 157 -6.49 6.97 2.95
CA CYS A 157 -6.02 6.55 4.26
C CYS A 157 -4.70 7.27 4.58
N TRP A 158 -4.62 7.80 5.79
CA TRP A 158 -3.40 8.33 6.39
C TRP A 158 -3.13 7.54 7.67
N ILE A 159 -1.91 7.06 7.84
CA ILE A 159 -1.47 6.35 9.04
C ILE A 159 -0.23 7.06 9.58
N PHE A 160 -0.29 7.49 10.83
CA PHE A 160 0.82 8.08 11.55
C PHE A 160 1.54 6.98 12.34
N LYS A 161 2.82 6.79 12.03
CA LYS A 161 3.67 5.74 12.60
C LYS A 161 4.59 6.24 13.72
N GLY A 162 4.59 7.55 13.96
CA GLY A 162 5.45 8.24 14.92
C GLY A 162 6.24 9.37 14.28
N GLU A 163 7.07 10.03 15.08
CA GLU A 163 7.97 11.09 14.58
C GLU A 163 9.36 10.50 14.28
N VAL A 164 9.91 10.84 13.12
CA VAL A 164 11.29 10.48 12.78
C VAL A 164 12.19 11.60 13.30
N VAL A 165 12.92 11.30 14.38
CA VAL A 165 13.87 12.22 15.02
C VAL A 165 15.27 12.12 14.39
N GLU A 166 15.49 11.17 13.47
CA GLU A 166 16.78 11.01 12.80
C GLU A 166 17.09 12.22 11.90
N ASP A 167 18.29 12.76 12.14
CA ASP A 167 18.92 13.76 11.30
C ASP A 167 19.04 13.19 9.88
N ARG A 168 18.52 13.90 8.87
CA ARG A 168 18.57 13.45 7.45
C ARG A 168 20.00 13.48 6.87
N SER A 169 21.03 13.32 7.68
CA SER A 169 22.44 13.31 7.31
C SER A 169 22.91 12.03 6.60
N GLY A 170 22.04 11.03 6.41
CA GLY A 170 22.44 9.69 5.95
C GLY A 170 21.88 9.18 4.61
N ARG A 171 21.24 10.00 3.77
CA ARG A 171 20.88 9.61 2.38
C ARG A 171 21.30 10.67 1.38
N THR A 172 22.52 11.17 1.51
CA THR A 172 23.20 11.70 0.33
C THR A 172 23.49 10.53 -0.60
N TYR A 173 23.21 10.73 -1.88
CA TYR A 173 23.70 9.90 -2.97
C TYR A 173 25.18 9.64 -2.72
N SER A 174 25.54 8.42 -2.33
CA SER A 174 26.93 7.97 -2.29
C SER A 174 27.41 7.92 -3.74
N ALA A 175 27.83 9.06 -4.28
CA ALA A 175 28.70 9.08 -5.44
C ALA A 175 29.93 8.25 -5.04
N GLY A 176 30.18 7.17 -5.78
CA GLY A 176 31.25 6.23 -5.49
C GLY A 176 32.55 6.95 -5.14
N GLY A 177 32.94 6.85 -3.87
CA GLY A 177 34.27 7.21 -3.42
C GLY A 177 35.18 6.05 -3.75
N ALA A 178 35.84 6.13 -4.90
CA ALA A 178 37.04 5.34 -5.15
C ALA A 178 38.10 5.73 -4.11
N LYS A 179 38.59 4.75 -3.35
CA LYS A 179 39.98 4.57 -2.95
C LYS A 179 40.20 3.09 -2.64
#